data_AF-R5P7I8-F1
#
_entry.id   AF-R5P7I8-F1
#
_cell.length_a   1.000
_cell.length_b   1.000
_cell.length_c   1.000
_cell.angle_alpha   90.00
_cell.angle_beta   90.00
_cell.angle_gamma   90.00
#
_symmetry.space_group_name_H-M   'P 1'
#
loop_
_entity.id
_entity.type
_entity.pdbx_description
1 polymer ?
#
loop_
_entity_poly.entity_id
_entity_poly.type
_entity_poly.pdbx_seq_one_letter_code
_entity_poly.pdbx_strand_id
1 'polypeptide(L)' 'MINVGILDGDTIIVEECTSADNGDIVVALVDDSATVKTFYKEDGHIRLQPENDTYEPIIVDNCTIIGKYIGLVRMMRY' A
#
# COMPACT_ATOMS: atom_id res chain seq x y z
N MET A 1 4.83 6.16 -3.58
CA MET A 1 4.82 5.00 -4.50
C MET A 1 5.37 5.41 -5.86
N ILE A 2 6.55 6.04 -5.86
CA ILE A 2 7.13 6.64 -7.07
C ILE A 2 7.61 5.54 -8.01
N ASN A 3 8.17 4.46 -7.46
CA ASN A 3 8.75 3.36 -8.23
C ASN A 3 7.71 2.55 -9.01
N VAL A 4 6.44 2.60 -8.60
CA VAL A 4 5.30 1.92 -9.27
C VAL A 4 4.41 2.89 -10.07
N GLY A 5 4.86 4.14 -10.26
CA GLY A 5 4.19 5.13 -11.10
C GLY A 5 2.95 5.80 -10.50
N ILE A 6 2.66 5.55 -9.22
CA ILE A 6 1.59 6.22 -8.46
C ILE A 6 2.16 7.54 -7.92
N LEU A 7 1.69 8.63 -8.51
CA LEU A 7 2.09 10.00 -8.22
C LEU A 7 1.04 10.71 -7.36
N ASP A 8 1.43 11.86 -6.81
CA ASP A 8 0.50 12.72 -6.09
C ASP A 8 -0.65 13.19 -7.01
N GLY A 9 -1.87 13.15 -6.49
CA GLY A 9 -3.09 13.46 -7.23
C GLY A 9 -3.70 12.29 -8.02
N ASP A 10 -3.09 11.10 -7.99
CA ASP A 10 -3.68 9.91 -8.59
C ASP A 10 -4.84 9.35 -7.77
N THR A 11 -5.83 8.82 -8.48
CA THR A 11 -6.85 7.97 -7.88
C THR A 11 -6.48 6.52 -8.13
N ILE A 12 -6.22 5.76 -7.07
CA ILE A 12 -6.05 4.32 -7.16
C ILE A 12 -7.38 3.61 -7.00
N ILE A 13 -7.54 2.50 -7.71
CA ILE A 13 -8.67 1.59 -7.56
C ILE A 13 -8.18 0.39 -6.76
N VAL A 14 -8.95 0.04 -5.74
CA VAL A 14 -8.69 -1.11 -4.88
C VAL A 14 -9.87 -2.07 -4.91
N GLU A 15 -9.57 -3.36 -4.86
CA GLU A 15 -10.52 -4.42 -4.56
C GLU A 15 -10.60 -4.58 -3.05
N GLU A 16 -11.81 -4.50 -2.48
CA GLU A 16 -12.04 -4.70 -1.05
C GLU A 16 -11.62 -6.12 -0.65
N CYS A 17 -10.67 -6.22 0.28
CA CYS A 17 -10.21 -7.50 0.78
C CYS A 17 -9.67 -7.35 2.21
N THR A 18 -9.75 -8.43 2.98
CA THR A 18 -9.27 -8.48 4.38
C THR A 18 -7.94 -9.20 4.54
N SER A 19 -7.41 -9.76 3.45
CA SER A 19 -6.13 -10.46 3.38
C SER A 19 -5.37 -10.06 2.12
N ALA A 20 -4.04 -10.17 2.16
CA ALA A 20 -3.16 -9.96 1.03
C ALA A 20 -1.97 -10.92 1.10
N ASP A 21 -1.37 -11.17 -0.06
CA ASP A 21 -0.18 -12.01 -0.19
C ASP A 21 1.09 -11.16 -0.19
N ASN A 22 2.23 -11.79 0.07
CA ASN A 22 3.52 -11.11 0.07
C ASN A 22 3.84 -10.55 -1.32
N GLY A 23 4.10 -9.24 -1.39
CA GLY A 23 4.33 -8.50 -2.62
C GLY A 23 3.08 -7.79 -3.17
N ASP A 24 1.90 -7.98 -2.59
CA ASP A 24 0.72 -7.24 -2.98
C ASP A 24 0.83 -5.77 -2.55
N ILE A 25 0.40 -4.87 -3.44
CA ILE A 25 0.21 -3.47 -3.08
C ILE A 25 -1.16 -3.35 -2.41
N VAL A 26 -1.17 -2.87 -1.16
CA VAL A 26 -2.39 -2.78 -0.35
C VAL A 26 -2.60 -1.38 0.20
N VAL A 27 -3.87 -1.08 0.45
CA VAL A 27 -4.25 -0.01 1.37
C VAL A 27 -4.43 -0.62 2.75
N ALA A 28 -3.55 -0.23 3.67
CA ALA A 28 -3.56 -0.69 5.05
C ALA A 28 -3.86 0.47 6.00
N LEU A 29 -4.66 0.21 7.02
CA LEU A 29 -4.86 1.10 8.16
C LEU A 29 -3.83 0.74 9.24
N VAL A 30 -3.01 1.71 9.62
CA VAL A 30 -2.00 1.62 10.68
C VAL A 30 -2.11 2.87 11.54
N ASP A 31 -2.25 2.71 12.86
CA ASP A 31 -2.37 3.82 13.82
C ASP A 31 -3.42 4.88 13.39
N ASP A 32 -4.61 4.42 12.98
CA ASP A 32 -5.72 5.22 12.45
C ASP A 32 -5.42 6.01 11.17
N SER A 33 -4.28 5.74 10.51
CA SER A 33 -3.88 6.36 9.24
C SER A 33 -3.92 5.34 8.11
N ALA A 34 -4.58 5.70 7.00
CA ALA A 34 -4.59 4.88 5.80
C ALA A 34 -3.31 5.12 4.99
N THR A 35 -2.57 4.05 4.70
CA THR A 35 -1.34 4.10 3.90
C THR A 35 -1.40 3.11 2.75
N VAL A 36 -0.73 3.44 1.65
CA VAL A 36 -0.57 2.53 0.51
C VAL A 36 0.87 2.04 0.48
N LYS A 37 1.06 0.74 0.67
CA LYS A 37 2.38 0.09 0.81
C LYS A 37 2.35 -1.30 0.19
N THR A 38 3.52 -1.84 -0.11
CA THR A 38 3.67 -3.24 -0.51
C THR A 38 3.71 -4.09 0.75
N PHE A 39 2.82 -5.07 0.83
CA PHE A 39 2.61 -5.91 1.99
C PHE A 39 3.57 -7.10 2.00
N TYR A 40 4.21 -7.33 3.15
CA TYR A 40 4.97 -8.54 3.43
C TYR A 40 4.63 -9.04 4.83
N LYS A 41 4.15 -10.27 4.91
CA LYS A 41 3.99 -11.03 6.13
C LYS A 41 5.23 -11.90 6.33
N GLU A 42 6.00 -11.57 7.37
CA GLU A 42 7.22 -12.28 7.78
C GLU A 42 6.96 -12.97 9.14
N ASP A 43 7.88 -13.82 9.58
CA ASP A 43 7.69 -14.60 10.82
C ASP A 43 7.56 -13.67 12.03
N GLY A 44 6.32 -13.52 12.50
CA GLY A 44 5.95 -12.75 13.70
C GLY A 44 5.66 -11.27 13.49
N HIS A 45 5.77 -10.72 12.27
CA HIS A 45 5.47 -9.31 12.00
C HIS A 45 5.05 -9.04 10.56
N ILE A 46 4.48 -7.86 10.34
CA ILE A 46 4.12 -7.34 9.02
C ILE A 46 5.08 -6.21 8.68
N ARG A 47 5.68 -6.31 7.51
CA ARG A 47 6.48 -5.25 6.90
C ARG A 47 5.67 -4.58 5.78
N LEU A 48 5.44 -3.28 5.95
CA LEU A 48 4.84 -2.42 4.95
C LEU A 48 5.95 -1.64 4.24
N GLN A 49 6.31 -2.13 3.05
CA GLN A 49 7.41 -1.59 2.27
C GLN A 49 6.94 -0.38 1.45
N PRO A 50 7.61 0.79 1.56
CA PRO A 50 7.42 1.87 0.61
C PRO A 50 8.01 1.52 -0.76
N GLU A 51 7.25 1.80 -1.82
CA GLU A 51 7.74 1.87 -3.21
C GLU A 51 8.42 3.22 -3.49
N ASN A 52 9.34 3.60 -2.60
CA ASN A 52 10.21 4.77 -2.72
C ASN A 52 11.46 4.53 -1.88
N ASP A 53 12.61 4.49 -2.53
CA ASP A 53 13.91 4.12 -1.96
C ASP A 53 14.39 5.11 -0.88
N THR A 54 13.80 6.31 -0.81
CA THR A 54 14.16 7.31 0.20
C THR A 54 13.46 7.11 1.54
N TYR A 55 12.57 6.11 1.67
CA TYR A 55 11.79 5.88 2.88
C TYR A 55 12.07 4.50 3.47
N GLU A 56 12.12 4.44 4.79
CA GLU A 56 12.31 3.19 5.53
C GLU A 56 11.01 2.35 5.57
N PRO A 57 11.13 1.01 5.59
CA PRO A 57 10.00 0.13 5.80
C PRO A 57 9.36 0.34 7.17
N ILE A 58 8.03 0.19 7.23
CA ILE A 58 7.28 0.25 8.48
C ILE A 58 7.05 -1.18 8.95
N ILE A 59 7.50 -1.51 10.16
CA ILE A 59 7.34 -2.82 10.79
C ILE A 59 6.26 -2.72 11.87
N VAL A 60 5.22 -3.53 11.75
CA VAL A 60 4.09 -3.56 12.70
C VAL A 60 3.71 -4.98 13.04
N ASP A 61 3.21 -5.21 14.25
CA ASP A 61 2.71 -6.53 14.64
C ASP A 61 1.40 -6.87 13.91
N ASN A 62 0.56 -5.86 13.68
CA ASN A 62 -0.74 -5.98 13.04
C ASN A 62 -1.09 -4.73 12.22
N CYS A 63 -1.85 -4.91 11.14
CA CYS A 63 -2.49 -3.84 10.39
C CYS A 63 -3.84 -4.32 9.85
N THR A 64 -4.76 -3.40 9.59
CA THR A 64 -6.02 -3.75 8.93
C THR A 64 -5.89 -3.50 7.43
N ILE A 65 -6.03 -4.56 6.62
CA ILE A 65 -6.09 -4.42 5.16
C ILE A 65 -7.50 -3.95 4.79
N ILE A 66 -7.56 -2.85 4.04
CA ILE A 66 -8.81 -2.28 3.52
C ILE A 66 -9.07 -2.82 2.10
N GLY A 67 -8.01 -2.96 1.31
CA GLY A 67 -8.11 -3.50 -0.04
C GLY A 67 -6.77 -3.64 -0.75
N LYS A 68 -6.80 -4.39 -1.84
CA LYS A 68 -5.65 -4.64 -2.72
C LYS A 68 -5.74 -3.76 -3.95
N TYR A 69 -4.62 -3.16 -4.33
CA TYR A 69 -4.52 -2.35 -5.54
C TYR A 69 -4.80 -3.18 -6.81
N ILE A 70 -5.69 -2.67 -7.66
CA ILE A 70 -6.02 -3.29 -8.96
C ILE A 70 -5.75 -2.37 -10.15
N GLY A 71 -5.59 -1.06 -9.92
CA GLY A 71 -5.32 -0.13 -11.01
C GLY A 71 -5.26 1.33 -10.59
N LEU A 72 -4.96 2.16 -11.58
CA LEU A 72 -4.69 3.60 -11.44
C LEU A 72 -5.57 4.34 -12.45
N VAL A 73 -6.16 5.45 -12.00
CA VAL A 73 -6.83 6.43 -12.86
C VAL A 73 -6.19 7.78 -12.61
N ARG A 74 -5.56 8.33 -13.65
CA ARG A 74 -5.02 9.70 -13.65
C ARG A 74 -5.87 10.59 -14.55
N MET A 75 -6.57 11.54 -13.95
CA MET A 75 -7.27 12.57 -14.72
C MET A 75 -6.29 13.68 -15.10
N MET A 76 -5.97 13.77 -16.40
CA MET A 76 -5.19 14.89 -16.92
C MET A 76 -6.10 16.12 -17.04
N ARG A 77 -5.82 17.15 -16.24
CA ARG A 77 -6.44 18.47 -16.40
C ARG A 77 -5.57 19.31 -17.34
N TYR A 78 -6.21 19.83 -18.40
CA TYR A 78 -5.61 20.79 -19.33
C TYR A 78 -5.70 22.22 -18.78
#